data_AF-A0A8C2F7T8-F1
#
_entry.id   AF-A0A8C2F7T8-F1
#
_cell.length_a   1.000
_cell.length_b   1.000
_cell.length_c   1.000
_cell.angle_alpha   90.00
_cell.angle_beta   90.00
_cell.angle_gamma   90.00
#
_symmetry.space_group_name_H-M   'P 1'
#
loop_
_entity.id
_entity.type
_entity.pdbx_description
1 polymer ?
#
loop_
_entity_poly.entity_id
_entity_poly.type
_entity_poly.pdbx_seq_one_letter_code
_entity_poly.pdbx_strand_id
1 'polypeptide(L)'
;KQHTAPVSPHSSTALLDAFDSAHPSPEDEEERLPKQRHASGDTHCSRQPGPWKVHTQIDYIHCLVPDLQAITALPCYWGVMDRYQAEALLDGRPEGTFLLRDSAQEDYLFSVSFRRYNRSLHARIEQWNHNFSFDAHDPCVFHSSTVTGLLEHYKDPSACMFFEPLLTAPLHRTFPFSLQHLARAAICRHTTYDGIGALPLPPTMQDFLKEYHYKQKVRVRWLEREPPLKVK
;
A
#
# COMPACT_ATOMS: atom_id res chain seq x y z
N LYS A 1 8.79 -73.75 4.86
CA LYS A 1 10.28 -73.75 4.97
C LYS A 1 10.69 -72.40 5.54
N GLN A 2 11.59 -72.45 6.52
CA GLN A 2 11.95 -71.44 7.53
C GLN A 2 12.58 -70.15 6.92
N HIS A 3 12.24 -68.96 7.45
CA HIS A 3 13.08 -68.04 8.28
C HIS A 3 13.94 -67.05 7.42
N THR A 4 14.14 -65.75 7.71
CA THR A 4 13.95 -64.89 8.91
C THR A 4 13.97 -63.39 8.51
N ALA A 5 13.29 -62.52 9.28
CA ALA A 5 13.54 -61.07 9.44
C ALA A 5 14.77 -60.84 10.41
N PRO A 6 15.11 -59.67 11.02
CA PRO A 6 14.44 -58.35 11.16
C PRO A 6 15.43 -57.16 10.91
N VAL A 7 15.21 -55.85 11.12
CA VAL A 7 14.59 -55.11 12.23
C VAL A 7 14.20 -53.68 11.79
N SER A 8 13.06 -53.23 12.29
CA SER A 8 12.53 -51.84 12.38
C SER A 8 13.17 -51.14 13.64
N PRO A 9 12.69 -50.03 14.28
CA PRO A 9 11.37 -49.44 14.10
C PRO A 9 11.11 -47.94 14.47
N HIS A 10 9.82 -47.57 14.31
CA HIS A 10 8.96 -46.59 15.00
C HIS A 10 9.39 -45.10 15.02
N SER A 11 8.65 -44.13 14.46
CA SER A 11 7.22 -43.77 14.49
C SER A 11 6.73 -43.32 15.88
N SER A 12 6.23 -42.07 15.98
CA SER A 12 4.89 -41.71 16.53
C SER A 12 4.84 -40.36 17.29
N THR A 13 4.04 -39.45 16.76
CA THR A 13 2.99 -38.60 17.39
C THR A 13 3.08 -38.01 18.82
N ALA A 14 2.84 -36.69 18.85
CA ALA A 14 1.85 -35.92 19.63
C ALA A 14 2.10 -35.44 21.08
N LEU A 15 1.87 -34.12 21.23
CA LEU A 15 1.12 -33.38 22.27
C LEU A 15 1.70 -33.11 23.69
N LEU A 16 1.51 -31.84 24.10
CA LEU A 16 1.40 -31.21 25.44
C LEU A 16 2.62 -30.53 26.12
N ASP A 17 2.45 -29.21 26.26
CA ASP A 17 2.61 -28.34 27.44
C ASP A 17 3.88 -28.26 28.31
N ALA A 18 4.37 -27.01 28.37
CA ALA A 18 4.69 -26.19 29.54
C ALA A 18 6.04 -26.32 30.30
N PHE A 19 6.50 -25.11 30.70
CA PHE A 19 7.62 -24.74 31.59
C PHE A 19 9.05 -25.00 31.06
N ASP A 20 9.83 -23.93 30.86
CA ASP A 20 10.68 -23.39 31.93
C ASP A 20 11.49 -22.15 31.48
N SER A 21 11.60 -21.24 32.45
CA SER A 21 12.71 -20.31 32.76
C SER A 21 13.27 -19.31 31.74
N ALA A 22 12.94 -18.06 32.10
CA ALA A 22 13.62 -16.81 31.85
C ALA A 22 15.16 -16.83 32.01
N HIS A 23 15.84 -16.04 31.19
CA HIS A 23 16.98 -15.21 31.63
C HIS A 23 17.05 -13.92 30.79
N PRO A 24 16.93 -12.74 31.42
CA PRO A 24 17.24 -11.44 30.82
C PRO A 24 18.63 -10.94 31.24
N SER A 25 19.22 -10.03 30.47
CA SER A 25 20.41 -9.25 30.82
C SER A 25 20.32 -7.88 30.11
N PRO A 26 21.05 -6.85 30.57
CA PRO A 26 20.56 -5.80 31.47
C PRO A 26 20.67 -4.42 30.78
N GLU A 27 20.56 -3.32 31.54
CA GLU A 27 20.53 -1.88 31.14
C GLU A 27 19.09 -1.35 31.29
N ASP A 28 18.72 -0.50 32.26
CA ASP A 28 19.42 0.63 32.85
C ASP A 28 19.09 0.87 34.34
N GLU A 29 20.03 1.53 35.00
CA GLU A 29 20.11 1.90 36.41
C GLU A 29 18.93 2.73 36.94
N GLU A 30 18.45 2.34 38.12
CA GLU A 30 17.58 3.15 38.99
C GLU A 30 18.44 3.90 40.01
N GLU A 31 18.57 5.22 39.85
CA GLU A 31 19.11 6.10 40.89
C GLU A 31 18.02 6.52 41.90
N ARG A 32 18.39 6.40 43.18
CA ARG A 32 17.59 6.62 44.39
C ARG A 32 17.54 8.08 44.84
N LEU A 33 16.33 8.50 45.26
CA LEU A 33 15.97 9.41 46.38
C LEU A 33 16.27 10.93 46.25
N PRO A 34 15.61 11.85 47.02
CA PRO A 34 14.97 11.64 48.33
C PRO A 34 13.61 12.32 48.62
N LYS A 35 13.02 11.87 49.74
CA LYS A 35 11.95 12.52 50.54
C LYS A 35 12.23 14.01 50.78
N GLN A 36 11.23 14.87 50.57
CA GLN A 36 11.22 16.23 51.10
C GLN A 36 10.03 16.49 52.02
N ARG A 37 10.37 16.99 53.21
CA ARG A 37 9.49 17.42 54.30
C ARG A 37 8.85 18.78 53.97
N HIS A 38 7.72 19.05 54.62
CA HIS A 38 6.97 20.29 54.62
C HIS A 38 7.80 21.55 54.89
N ALA A 39 7.48 22.64 54.18
CA ALA A 39 7.55 24.02 54.67
C ALA A 39 6.54 24.90 53.93
N SER A 40 5.85 25.75 54.70
CA SER A 40 4.81 26.69 54.28
C SER A 40 5.39 28.01 53.73
N GLY A 41 4.60 28.70 52.91
CA GLY A 41 4.71 30.15 52.67
C GLY A 41 5.44 30.57 51.40
N ASP A 42 4.70 30.89 50.34
CA ASP A 42 4.50 32.29 49.91
C ASP A 42 3.89 32.38 48.50
N THR A 43 3.02 33.36 48.37
CA THR A 43 2.09 33.56 47.26
C THR A 43 2.79 34.23 46.08
N HIS A 44 3.03 33.48 45.00
CA HIS A 44 3.21 34.08 43.67
C HIS A 44 2.55 33.18 42.61
N CYS A 45 1.37 33.60 42.14
CA CYS A 45 0.60 32.89 41.12
C CYS A 45 1.31 33.04 39.77
N SER A 46 2.28 32.18 39.49
CA SER A 46 2.71 31.94 38.11
C SER A 46 1.68 30.98 37.49
N ARG A 47 0.89 31.48 36.53
CA ARG A 47 0.06 30.65 35.65
C ARG A 47 1.00 29.82 34.77
N GLN A 48 1.48 28.69 35.29
CA GLN A 48 2.17 27.71 34.47
C GLN A 48 1.16 27.12 33.48
N PRO A 49 1.40 27.15 32.17
CA PRO A 49 0.57 26.43 31.21
C PRO A 49 0.57 24.94 31.59
N GLY A 50 -0.60 24.30 31.61
CA GLY A 50 -0.71 22.87 31.85
C GLY A 50 0.11 22.05 30.82
N PRO A 51 0.42 20.78 31.14
CA PRO A 51 1.17 19.92 30.23
C PRO A 51 0.46 19.80 28.88
N TRP A 52 1.24 19.82 27.81
CA TRP A 52 0.72 19.60 26.47
C TRP A 52 0.30 18.14 26.31
N LYS A 53 -0.97 17.89 25.98
CA LYS A 53 -1.43 16.56 25.60
C LYS A 53 -1.35 16.42 24.09
N VAL A 54 -0.55 15.46 23.64
CA VAL A 54 -0.42 15.12 22.21
C VAL A 54 -1.49 14.11 21.84
N HIS A 55 -2.47 14.52 21.05
CA HIS A 55 -3.42 13.59 20.40
C HIS A 55 -2.90 13.24 19.01
N THR A 56 -2.86 11.95 18.68
CA THR A 56 -2.51 11.47 17.33
C THR A 56 -3.75 10.88 16.68
N GLN A 57 -4.13 11.40 15.51
CA GLN A 57 -5.21 10.88 14.67
C GLN A 57 -4.63 10.41 13.33
N ILE A 58 -5.27 9.40 12.75
CA ILE A 58 -5.01 8.95 11.39
C ILE A 58 -6.06 9.60 10.49
N ASP A 59 -5.60 10.44 9.56
CA ASP A 59 -6.43 11.00 8.51
C ASP A 59 -5.96 10.47 7.13
N TYR A 60 -6.77 10.70 6.11
CA TYR A 60 -6.46 10.33 4.73
C TYR A 60 -6.58 11.55 3.83
N ILE A 61 -5.62 11.71 2.93
CA ILE A 61 -5.70 12.68 1.82
C ILE A 61 -5.90 11.92 0.51
N HIS A 62 -6.59 12.55 -0.43
CA HIS A 62 -6.82 11.99 -1.75
C HIS A 62 -5.83 12.59 -2.74
N CYS A 63 -5.15 11.74 -3.49
CA CYS A 63 -4.16 12.17 -4.47
C CYS A 63 -4.50 11.55 -5.83
N LEU A 64 -4.52 12.37 -6.89
CA LEU A 64 -4.65 11.87 -8.25
C LEU A 64 -3.43 11.00 -8.59
N VAL A 65 -3.65 9.98 -9.43
CA VAL A 65 -2.55 9.19 -9.98
C VAL A 65 -1.63 10.10 -10.80
N PRO A 66 -0.34 10.23 -10.44
CA PRO A 66 0.54 11.26 -10.99
C PRO A 66 0.83 11.07 -12.48
N ASP A 67 0.84 9.82 -12.96
CA ASP A 67 1.18 9.43 -14.33
C ASP A 67 -0.02 8.95 -15.14
N LEU A 68 -1.25 9.33 -14.76
CA LEU A 68 -2.48 8.91 -15.45
C LEU A 68 -2.45 9.17 -16.97
N GLN A 69 -1.90 10.32 -17.39
CA GLN A 69 -1.75 10.63 -18.81
C GLN A 69 -0.81 9.66 -19.53
N ALA A 70 0.31 9.29 -18.88
CA ALA A 70 1.25 8.33 -19.44
C ALA A 70 0.63 6.93 -19.53
N ILE A 71 -0.08 6.51 -18.47
CA ILE A 71 -0.84 5.25 -18.45
C ILE A 71 -1.86 5.20 -19.59
N THR A 72 -2.63 6.28 -19.79
CA THR A 72 -3.64 6.37 -20.86
C THR A 72 -3.01 6.27 -22.25
N ALA A 73 -1.80 6.81 -22.42
CA ALA A 73 -1.05 6.74 -23.67
C ALA A 73 -0.42 5.35 -23.93
N LEU A 74 -0.24 4.50 -22.91
CA LEU A 74 0.32 3.16 -23.09
C LEU A 74 -0.59 2.28 -23.94
N PRO A 75 -0.09 1.60 -24.98
CA PRO A 75 -0.90 0.70 -25.78
C PRO A 75 -1.32 -0.56 -25.01
N CYS A 76 -0.57 -0.94 -23.97
CA CYS A 76 -0.91 -2.09 -23.12
C CYS A 76 -1.93 -1.78 -22.02
N TYR A 77 -2.40 -0.54 -21.89
CA TYR A 77 -3.49 -0.20 -20.98
C TYR A 77 -4.84 -0.37 -21.69
N TRP A 78 -5.67 -1.28 -21.14
CA TRP A 78 -6.98 -1.66 -21.69
C TRP A 78 -8.16 -0.94 -21.03
N GLY A 79 -7.92 -0.15 -19.98
CA GLY A 79 -8.99 0.51 -19.23
C GLY A 79 -9.82 -0.46 -18.41
N VAL A 80 -11.12 -0.19 -18.34
CA VAL A 80 -12.10 -1.04 -17.64
C VAL A 80 -12.18 -2.41 -18.32
N MET A 81 -11.64 -3.41 -17.64
CA MET A 81 -11.61 -4.79 -18.10
C MET A 81 -11.59 -5.71 -16.88
N ASP A 82 -12.41 -6.75 -16.89
CA ASP A 82 -12.42 -7.73 -15.81
C ASP A 82 -11.30 -8.76 -15.96
N ARG A 83 -11.17 -9.61 -14.93
CA ARG A 83 -10.16 -10.66 -14.89
C ARG A 83 -10.32 -11.69 -16.02
N TYR A 84 -11.55 -12.11 -16.30
CA TYR A 84 -11.84 -13.20 -17.24
C TYR A 84 -11.60 -12.77 -18.68
N GLN A 85 -11.95 -11.53 -19.02
CA GLN A 85 -11.61 -10.90 -20.29
C GLN A 85 -10.10 -10.86 -20.51
N ALA A 86 -9.33 -10.50 -19.49
CA ALA A 86 -7.88 -10.51 -19.56
C ALA A 86 -7.31 -11.93 -19.73
N GLU A 87 -7.86 -12.92 -19.01
CA GLU A 87 -7.47 -14.33 -19.15
C GLU A 87 -7.70 -14.84 -20.58
N ALA A 88 -8.86 -14.51 -21.19
CA ALA A 88 -9.20 -14.91 -22.56
C ALA A 88 -8.24 -14.30 -23.60
N LEU A 89 -7.80 -13.06 -23.40
CA LEU A 89 -6.83 -12.40 -24.30
C LEU A 89 -5.40 -12.95 -24.17
N LEU A 90 -5.05 -13.42 -22.97
CA LEU A 90 -3.74 -13.97 -22.64
C LEU A 90 -3.64 -15.48 -22.90
N ASP A 91 -4.76 -16.16 -23.14
CA ASP A 91 -4.75 -17.60 -23.40
C ASP A 91 -3.92 -17.93 -24.64
N GLY A 92 -3.10 -18.99 -24.54
CA GLY A 92 -2.15 -19.40 -25.58
C GLY A 92 -1.04 -18.39 -25.91
N ARG A 93 -0.93 -17.24 -25.23
CA ARG A 93 0.15 -16.27 -25.45
C ARG A 93 1.48 -16.75 -24.86
N PRO A 94 2.63 -16.27 -25.39
CA PRO A 94 3.94 -16.60 -24.81
C PRO A 94 4.09 -16.01 -23.41
N GLU A 95 4.97 -16.64 -22.62
CA GLU A 95 5.36 -16.15 -21.30
C GLU A 95 5.90 -14.72 -21.37
N GLY A 96 5.56 -13.91 -20.37
CA GLY A 96 5.87 -12.49 -20.31
C GLY A 96 4.89 -11.58 -21.04
N THR A 97 3.91 -12.15 -21.76
CA THR A 97 2.81 -11.35 -22.34
C THR A 97 1.97 -10.74 -21.23
N PHE A 98 1.71 -9.43 -21.26
CA PHE A 98 0.96 -8.75 -20.20
C PHE A 98 0.07 -7.62 -20.72
N LEU A 99 -0.90 -7.24 -19.89
CA LEU A 99 -1.70 -6.04 -20.06
C LEU A 99 -1.95 -5.35 -18.71
N LEU A 100 -2.11 -4.02 -18.75
CA LEU A 100 -2.59 -3.22 -17.63
C LEU A 100 -4.09 -2.97 -17.81
N ARG A 101 -4.85 -3.09 -16.72
CA ARG A 101 -6.29 -2.82 -16.70
C ARG A 101 -6.70 -2.20 -15.36
N ASP A 102 -7.90 -1.65 -15.32
CA ASP A 102 -8.50 -1.22 -14.07
C ASP A 102 -8.78 -2.44 -13.18
N SER A 103 -8.62 -2.29 -11.86
CA SER A 103 -8.99 -3.37 -10.96
C SER A 103 -10.51 -3.44 -10.81
N ALA A 104 -11.03 -4.66 -10.65
CA ALA A 104 -12.44 -4.87 -10.32
C ALA A 104 -12.71 -4.73 -8.81
N GLN A 105 -11.68 -4.45 -8.01
CA GLN A 105 -11.82 -4.23 -6.57
C GLN A 105 -11.72 -2.75 -6.23
N GLU A 106 -12.56 -2.33 -5.29
CA GLU A 106 -12.72 -0.92 -4.93
C GLU A 106 -11.45 -0.30 -4.31
N ASP A 107 -10.62 -1.11 -3.65
CA ASP A 107 -9.40 -0.63 -2.96
C ASP A 107 -8.19 -0.46 -3.89
N TYR A 108 -8.29 -0.88 -5.16
CA TYR A 108 -7.17 -0.87 -6.09
C TYR A 108 -7.58 -0.23 -7.42
N LEU A 109 -6.81 0.75 -7.89
CA LEU A 109 -7.11 1.39 -9.17
C LEU A 109 -6.75 0.48 -10.36
N PHE A 110 -5.61 -0.19 -10.29
CA PHE A 110 -5.04 -0.92 -11.41
C PHE A 110 -4.66 -2.35 -11.05
N SER A 111 -4.63 -3.20 -12.05
CA SER A 111 -4.08 -4.55 -11.97
C SER A 111 -3.38 -4.90 -13.27
N VAL A 112 -2.28 -5.63 -13.14
CA VAL A 112 -1.56 -6.21 -14.27
C VAL A 112 -2.00 -7.65 -14.42
N SER A 113 -2.37 -8.05 -15.63
CA SER A 113 -2.63 -9.45 -15.97
C SER A 113 -1.53 -9.90 -16.91
N PHE A 114 -0.89 -11.03 -16.60
CA PHE A 114 0.29 -11.47 -17.33
C PHE A 114 0.34 -12.99 -17.44
N ARG A 115 1.10 -13.47 -18.42
CA ARG A 115 1.31 -14.90 -18.70
C ARG A 115 2.63 -15.35 -18.10
N ARG A 116 2.60 -16.35 -17.22
CA ARG A 116 3.80 -16.98 -16.64
C ARG A 116 3.56 -18.45 -16.34
N TYR A 117 4.55 -19.32 -16.54
CA TYR A 117 4.43 -20.77 -16.27
C TYR A 117 3.20 -21.42 -16.92
N ASN A 118 2.88 -20.99 -18.14
CA ASN A 118 1.69 -21.43 -18.87
C ASN A 118 0.37 -21.20 -18.09
N ARG A 119 0.33 -20.16 -17.25
CA ARG A 119 -0.85 -19.69 -16.52
C ARG A 119 -1.01 -18.19 -16.69
N SER A 120 -2.26 -17.74 -16.63
CA SER A 120 -2.61 -16.32 -16.57
C SER A 120 -2.67 -15.95 -15.09
N LEU A 121 -1.86 -14.97 -14.70
CA LEU A 121 -1.71 -14.48 -13.33
C LEU A 121 -2.10 -13.00 -13.26
N HIS A 122 -2.43 -12.53 -12.07
CA HIS A 122 -2.86 -11.17 -11.84
C HIS A 122 -2.17 -10.60 -10.61
N ALA A 123 -1.63 -9.39 -10.73
CA ALA A 123 -1.05 -8.65 -9.64
C ALA A 123 -1.76 -7.30 -9.51
N ARG A 124 -2.19 -6.96 -8.31
CA ARG A 124 -2.80 -5.65 -8.01
C ARG A 124 -1.69 -4.66 -7.75
N ILE A 125 -1.86 -3.44 -8.22
CA ILE A 125 -0.91 -2.37 -7.94
C ILE A 125 -1.36 -1.70 -6.64
N GLU A 126 -0.57 -1.88 -5.60
CA GLU A 126 -0.78 -1.29 -4.29
C GLU A 126 -0.12 0.09 -4.23
N GLN A 127 -0.57 0.93 -3.30
CA GLN A 127 0.00 2.26 -3.08
C GLN A 127 0.35 2.46 -1.61
N TRP A 128 1.58 2.91 -1.35
CA TRP A 128 2.03 3.34 -0.02
C TRP A 128 3.09 4.42 -0.10
N ASN A 129 2.95 5.47 0.74
CA ASN A 129 3.85 6.63 0.78
C ASN A 129 4.17 7.23 -0.60
N HIS A 130 3.13 7.49 -1.38
CA HIS A 130 3.22 8.00 -2.76
C HIS A 130 3.98 7.10 -3.75
N ASN A 131 4.29 5.86 -3.37
CA ASN A 131 4.88 4.86 -4.25
C ASN A 131 3.88 3.75 -4.57
N PHE A 132 4.11 3.09 -5.70
CA PHE A 132 3.35 1.98 -6.25
C PHE A 132 4.23 0.73 -6.31
N SER A 133 3.69 -0.40 -5.89
CA SER A 133 4.36 -1.71 -5.90
C SER A 133 3.34 -2.84 -6.05
N PHE A 134 3.81 -4.08 -6.18
CA PHE A 134 2.93 -5.27 -6.15
C PHE A 134 2.73 -5.83 -4.74
N ASP A 135 3.50 -5.35 -3.77
CA ASP A 135 3.32 -5.54 -2.33
C ASP A 135 3.77 -4.26 -1.64
N ALA A 136 2.84 -3.51 -1.04
CA ALA A 136 3.15 -2.23 -0.40
C ALA A 136 3.72 -2.38 1.02
N HIS A 137 3.60 -3.56 1.62
CA HIS A 137 3.99 -3.81 3.01
C HIS A 137 5.38 -4.44 3.13
N ASP A 138 5.89 -5.04 2.04
CA ASP A 138 7.25 -5.56 1.97
C ASP A 138 8.23 -4.49 1.45
N PRO A 139 9.15 -3.97 2.29
CA PRO A 139 10.14 -2.96 1.87
C PRO A 139 11.20 -3.52 0.91
N CYS A 140 11.32 -4.84 0.78
CA CYS A 140 12.24 -5.49 -0.16
C CYS A 140 11.69 -5.53 -1.58
N VAL A 141 10.37 -5.34 -1.76
CA VAL A 141 9.72 -5.33 -3.08
C VAL A 141 9.96 -3.99 -3.75
N PHE A 142 10.26 -4.03 -5.04
CA PHE A 142 10.50 -2.81 -5.82
C PHE A 142 9.26 -1.91 -5.83
N HIS A 143 9.48 -0.62 -5.62
CA HIS A 143 8.45 0.39 -5.64
C HIS A 143 8.86 1.58 -6.51
N SER A 144 7.89 2.22 -7.14
CA SER A 144 8.11 3.41 -7.98
C SER A 144 7.10 4.50 -7.68
N SER A 145 7.47 5.77 -7.86
CA SER A 145 6.53 6.90 -7.72
C SER A 145 5.48 6.98 -8.84
N THR A 146 5.59 6.12 -9.86
CA THR A 146 4.69 6.06 -11.02
C THR A 146 4.35 4.61 -11.35
N VAL A 147 3.14 4.36 -11.84
CA VAL A 147 2.73 3.04 -12.35
C VAL A 147 3.57 2.67 -13.56
N THR A 148 3.84 3.62 -14.47
CA THR A 148 4.68 3.37 -15.64
C THR A 148 6.10 2.94 -15.27
N GLY A 149 6.68 3.54 -14.22
CA GLY A 149 8.01 3.17 -13.72
C GLY A 149 8.02 1.80 -13.06
N LEU A 150 6.94 1.42 -12.36
CA LEU A 150 6.75 0.07 -11.85
C LEU A 150 6.74 -0.95 -12.99
N LEU A 151 5.96 -0.70 -14.04
CA LEU A 151 5.91 -1.60 -15.21
C LEU A 151 7.28 -1.72 -15.90
N GLU A 152 8.02 -0.62 -16.02
CA GLU A 152 9.35 -0.60 -16.66
C GLU A 152 10.35 -1.51 -15.94
N HIS A 153 10.36 -1.50 -14.61
CA HIS A 153 11.25 -2.34 -13.81
C HIS A 153 11.05 -3.83 -14.09
N TYR A 154 9.79 -4.27 -14.13
CA TYR A 154 9.42 -5.67 -14.35
C TYR A 154 9.48 -6.11 -15.82
N LYS A 155 9.98 -5.26 -16.73
CA LYS A 155 10.28 -5.67 -18.12
C LYS A 155 11.54 -6.51 -18.23
N ASP A 156 12.51 -6.31 -17.35
CA ASP A 156 13.80 -7.00 -17.42
C ASP A 156 13.71 -8.37 -16.69
N PRO A 157 13.84 -9.50 -17.41
CA PRO A 157 13.83 -10.82 -16.78
C PRO A 157 14.93 -11.03 -15.75
N SER A 158 16.05 -10.30 -15.87
CA SER A 158 17.18 -10.40 -14.94
C SER A 158 16.88 -9.74 -13.59
N ALA A 159 15.93 -8.81 -13.55
CA ALA A 159 15.47 -8.13 -12.34
C ALA A 159 14.30 -8.87 -11.65
N CYS A 160 13.71 -9.88 -12.29
CA CYS A 160 12.48 -10.52 -11.81
C CYS A 160 12.76 -11.89 -11.18
N MET A 161 12.35 -12.06 -9.92
CA MET A 161 12.33 -13.36 -9.25
C MET A 161 11.23 -14.26 -9.81
N PHE A 162 11.27 -15.57 -9.50
CA PHE A 162 10.32 -16.56 -10.03
C PHE A 162 8.85 -16.32 -9.61
N PHE A 163 8.61 -15.57 -8.54
CA PHE A 163 7.27 -15.26 -8.03
C PHE A 163 6.75 -13.88 -8.49
N GLU A 164 7.62 -13.04 -9.04
CA GLU A 164 7.27 -11.67 -9.40
C GLU A 164 6.55 -11.58 -10.77
N PRO A 165 5.94 -10.44 -11.12
CA PRO A 165 5.42 -10.25 -12.47
C PRO A 165 6.55 -10.19 -13.49
N LEU A 166 6.40 -10.89 -14.61
CA LEU A 166 7.32 -10.80 -15.76
C LEU A 166 6.58 -10.10 -16.90
N LEU A 167 6.97 -8.87 -17.21
CA LEU A 167 6.21 -7.95 -18.06
C LEU A 167 6.98 -7.60 -19.35
N THR A 168 7.46 -8.60 -20.07
CA THR A 168 8.37 -8.40 -21.21
C THR A 168 7.65 -8.01 -22.51
N ALA A 169 6.44 -8.50 -22.73
CA ALA A 169 5.72 -8.36 -24.00
C ALA A 169 4.35 -7.68 -23.80
N PRO A 170 4.21 -6.37 -24.08
CA PRO A 170 2.95 -5.67 -23.93
C PRO A 170 1.91 -6.17 -24.95
N LEU A 171 0.73 -6.56 -24.47
CA LEU A 171 -0.41 -6.86 -25.32
C LEU A 171 -1.17 -5.57 -25.64
N HIS A 172 -1.09 -5.13 -26.89
CA HIS A 172 -1.65 -3.87 -27.35
C HIS A 172 -3.18 -3.91 -27.44
N ARG A 173 -3.85 -2.88 -26.92
CA ARG A 173 -5.28 -2.64 -27.13
C ARG A 173 -5.58 -2.45 -28.61
N THR A 174 -6.78 -2.86 -29.02
CA THR A 174 -7.24 -2.81 -30.41
C THR A 174 -8.28 -1.72 -30.67
N PHE A 175 -8.56 -0.86 -29.68
CA PHE A 175 -9.54 0.21 -29.77
C PHE A 175 -9.00 1.52 -29.17
N PRO A 176 -9.50 2.68 -29.63
CA PRO A 176 -9.21 3.97 -29.00
C PRO A 176 -10.09 4.19 -27.76
N PHE A 177 -9.59 4.97 -26.80
CA PHE A 177 -10.43 5.47 -25.70
C PHE A 177 -11.37 6.59 -26.16
N SER A 178 -12.43 6.82 -25.39
CA SER A 178 -13.34 7.95 -25.63
C SER A 178 -12.61 9.28 -25.46
N LEU A 179 -13.05 10.30 -26.20
CA LEU A 179 -12.50 11.66 -26.07
C LEU A 179 -12.62 12.17 -24.64
N GLN A 180 -13.70 11.81 -23.93
CA GLN A 180 -13.91 12.19 -22.54
C GLN A 180 -12.85 11.59 -21.60
N HIS A 181 -12.49 10.32 -21.79
CA HIS A 181 -11.41 9.66 -21.02
C HIS A 181 -10.05 10.30 -21.30
N LEU A 182 -9.75 10.58 -22.58
CA LEU A 182 -8.50 11.26 -22.97
C LEU A 182 -8.42 12.68 -22.40
N ALA A 183 -9.54 13.43 -22.44
CA ALA A 183 -9.63 14.76 -21.87
C ALA A 183 -9.43 14.75 -20.35
N ARG A 184 -10.00 13.78 -19.63
CA ARG A 184 -9.74 13.60 -18.19
C ARG A 184 -8.25 13.44 -17.92
N ALA A 185 -7.57 12.54 -18.62
CA ALA A 185 -6.15 12.30 -18.41
C ALA A 185 -5.31 13.57 -18.65
N ALA A 186 -5.69 14.37 -19.66
CA ALA A 186 -5.05 15.65 -19.95
C ALA A 186 -5.32 16.70 -18.85
N ILE A 187 -6.56 16.82 -18.38
CA ILE A 187 -6.94 17.77 -17.32
C ILE A 187 -6.26 17.40 -16.01
N CYS A 188 -6.31 16.13 -15.59
CA CYS A 188 -5.75 15.65 -14.33
C CYS A 188 -4.23 15.84 -14.22
N ARG A 189 -3.50 15.93 -15.35
CA ARG A 189 -2.08 16.31 -15.36
C ARG A 189 -1.82 17.74 -14.87
N HIS A 190 -2.80 18.63 -15.03
CA HIS A 190 -2.65 20.07 -14.76
C HIS A 190 -3.41 20.54 -13.52
N THR A 191 -3.96 19.62 -12.72
CA THR A 191 -4.67 19.93 -11.48
C THR A 191 -4.31 18.93 -10.38
N THR A 192 -4.72 19.22 -9.15
CA THR A 192 -4.71 18.29 -8.03
C THR A 192 -6.12 17.80 -7.73
N TYR A 193 -6.26 16.81 -6.84
CA TYR A 193 -7.56 16.28 -6.43
C TYR A 193 -8.46 17.39 -5.86
N ASP A 194 -7.91 18.22 -4.97
CA ASP A 194 -8.64 19.36 -4.39
C ASP A 194 -8.87 20.47 -5.41
N GLY A 195 -7.92 20.68 -6.33
CA GLY A 195 -8.03 21.65 -7.41
C GLY A 195 -9.20 21.40 -8.37
N ILE A 196 -9.64 20.14 -8.51
CA ILE A 196 -10.82 19.79 -9.33
C ILE A 196 -12.08 20.51 -8.82
N GLY A 197 -12.21 20.72 -7.51
CA GLY A 197 -13.35 21.41 -6.92
C GLY A 197 -13.47 22.89 -7.32
N ALA A 198 -12.37 23.51 -7.74
CA ALA A 198 -12.33 24.89 -8.19
C ALA A 198 -12.61 25.05 -9.70
N LEU A 199 -12.70 23.95 -10.45
CA LEU A 199 -12.97 24.02 -11.89
C LEU A 199 -14.42 24.43 -12.15
N PRO A 200 -14.68 25.26 -13.18
CA PRO A 200 -16.04 25.67 -13.55
C PRO A 200 -16.76 24.55 -14.32
N LEU A 201 -16.90 23.38 -13.68
CA LEU A 201 -17.50 22.17 -14.24
C LEU A 201 -18.68 21.70 -13.36
N PRO A 202 -19.71 21.07 -13.95
CA PRO A 202 -20.78 20.43 -13.17
C PRO A 202 -20.23 19.39 -12.17
N PRO A 203 -20.90 19.17 -11.03
CA PRO A 203 -20.44 18.21 -10.01
C PRO A 203 -20.16 16.81 -10.55
N THR A 204 -21.02 16.31 -11.45
CA THR A 204 -20.85 15.00 -12.09
C THR A 204 -19.55 14.89 -12.90
N MET A 205 -19.09 15.99 -13.51
CA MET A 205 -17.81 16.03 -14.21
C MET A 205 -16.63 16.14 -13.25
N GLN A 206 -16.79 16.82 -12.12
CA GLN A 206 -15.77 16.82 -11.06
C GLN A 206 -15.58 15.41 -10.48
N ASP A 207 -16.66 14.68 -10.25
CA ASP A 207 -16.61 13.30 -9.76
C ASP A 207 -15.91 12.38 -10.78
N PHE A 208 -16.22 12.54 -12.06
CA PHE A 208 -15.55 11.81 -13.15
C PHE A 208 -14.03 12.07 -13.22
N LEU A 209 -13.59 13.32 -12.95
CA LEU A 209 -12.16 13.65 -12.89
C LEU A 209 -11.48 13.08 -11.64
N LYS A 210 -12.22 12.94 -10.54
CA LYS A 210 -11.74 12.41 -9.27
C LYS A 210 -11.64 10.88 -9.23
N GLU A 211 -12.19 10.17 -10.21
CA GLU A 211 -12.26 8.70 -10.22
C GLU A 211 -10.88 8.01 -9.99
N TYR A 212 -9.81 8.48 -10.63
CA TYR A 212 -8.47 7.89 -10.54
C TYR A 212 -7.63 8.56 -9.46
N HIS A 213 -7.95 8.29 -8.19
CA HIS A 213 -7.22 8.78 -7.03
C HIS A 213 -6.90 7.65 -6.05
N TYR A 214 -5.80 7.79 -5.31
CA TYR A 214 -5.47 6.91 -4.19
C TYR A 214 -5.60 7.66 -2.85
N LYS A 215 -5.76 6.90 -1.77
CA LYS A 215 -5.87 7.43 -0.40
C LYS A 215 -4.52 7.33 0.30
N GLN A 216 -3.87 8.45 0.56
CA GLN A 216 -2.63 8.49 1.32
C GLN A 216 -2.95 8.68 2.81
N LYS A 217 -2.47 7.74 3.63
CA LYS A 217 -2.56 7.83 5.08
C LYS A 217 -1.62 8.91 5.62
N VAL A 218 -2.14 9.81 6.44
CA VAL A 218 -1.38 10.88 7.10
C VAL A 218 -1.60 10.78 8.61
N ARG A 219 -0.51 10.81 9.38
CA ARG A 219 -0.59 10.89 10.85
C ARG A 219 -0.60 12.35 11.24
N VAL A 220 -1.71 12.82 11.78
CA VAL A 220 -1.83 14.19 12.25
C VAL A 220 -1.68 14.21 13.77
N ARG A 221 -0.86 15.12 14.27
CA ARG A 221 -0.65 15.34 15.71
C ARG A 221 -1.16 16.72 16.06
N TRP A 222 -2.07 16.78 17.04
CA TRP A 222 -2.59 18.03 17.55
C TRP A 222 -2.26 18.14 19.03
N LEU A 223 -1.90 19.36 19.45
CA LEU A 223 -1.50 19.68 20.82
C LEU A 223 -2.68 20.38 21.50
N GLU A 224 -3.24 19.75 22.51
CA GLU A 224 -4.28 20.37 23.34
C GLU A 224 -3.70 20.72 24.71
N ARG A 225 -4.01 21.91 25.22
CA ARG A 225 -3.63 22.31 26.58
C ARG A 225 -4.68 21.80 27.55
N GLU A 226 -4.25 21.05 28.57
CA GLU A 226 -5.17 20.67 29.63
C GLU A 226 -5.72 21.90 30.35
N PRO A 227 -7.04 21.98 30.61
CA PRO A 227 -7.60 23.05 31.40
C PRO A 227 -7.04 22.97 32.84
N PRO A 228 -6.70 24.11 33.46
CA PRO A 228 -6.12 24.10 34.81
C PRO A 228 -7.11 23.47 35.79
N LEU A 229 -6.62 22.51 36.58
CA LEU A 229 -7.38 21.84 37.63
C LEU A 229 -8.01 22.89 38.55
N LYS A 230 -9.35 22.91 38.61
CA LYS A 230 -10.07 23.72 39.59
C LYS A 230 -9.88 23.09 40.96
N VAL A 231 -9.00 23.68 41.77
CA VAL A 231 -8.90 23.38 43.21
C VAL A 231 -10.22 23.82 43.86
N LYS A 232 -10.91 22.87 44.52
CA LYS A 232 -12.13 23.12 45.29
C LYS A 232 -11.81 23.71 46.65
#